data_AF-A0A175RUM6-F1
#
_entry.id   AF-A0A175RUM6-F1
#
_cell.length_a   1.000
_cell.length_b   1.000
_cell.length_c   1.000
_cell.angle_alpha   90.00
_cell.angle_beta   90.00
_cell.angle_gamma   90.00
#
_symmetry.space_group_name_H-M   'P 1'
#
loop_
_entity.id
_entity.type
_entity.pdbx_description
1 polymer ?
#
loop_
_entity_poly.entity_id
_entity_poly.type
_entity_poly.pdbx_seq_one_letter_code
_entity_poly.pdbx_strand_id
1 'polypeptide(L)'
;MSRERITLDLPDIASFRPRTERPAPPAPEVAEAAEKAGFRTRHAPSPKPKPEPVKEVFDARALRRSNRTAKLNIATSPEVRERFWKLAQEHDLLSGEEMLVALMDAFERVP
;
A
#
# COMPACT_ATOMS: atom_id res chain seq x y z
N MET A 1 42.56 -1.07 -0.16
CA MET A 1 41.91 -2.19 0.55
C MET A 1 40.80 -2.74 -0.33
N SER A 2 41.09 -3.74 -1.15
CA SER A 2 40.13 -4.33 -2.07
C SER A 2 39.26 -5.33 -1.29
N ARG A 3 37.93 -5.15 -1.29
CA ARG A 3 37.01 -6.10 -0.67
C ARG A 3 36.98 -7.38 -1.50
N GLU A 4 37.56 -8.46 -0.99
CA GLU A 4 37.43 -9.79 -1.56
C GLU A 4 35.98 -10.27 -1.43
N ARG A 5 35.42 -10.81 -2.51
CA ARG A 5 34.05 -11.33 -2.53
C ARG A 5 34.05 -12.73 -1.92
N ILE A 6 33.21 -12.93 -0.92
CA ILE A 6 32.97 -14.24 -0.31
C ILE A 6 32.29 -15.14 -1.35
N THR A 7 32.87 -16.32 -1.59
CA THR A 7 32.27 -17.36 -2.43
C THR A 7 31.16 -18.05 -1.66
N LEU A 8 29.95 -18.08 -2.24
CA LEU A 8 28.81 -18.83 -1.71
C LEU A 8 28.99 -20.30 -2.03
N ASP A 9 29.11 -21.13 -0.99
CA ASP A 9 29.03 -22.58 -1.09
C ASP A 9 27.55 -22.97 -1.26
N LEU A 10 27.15 -23.19 -2.51
CA LEU A 10 25.77 -23.55 -2.85
C LEU A 10 25.63 -25.08 -2.82
N PRO A 11 24.59 -25.62 -2.17
CA PRO A 11 24.29 -27.05 -2.22
C PRO A 11 23.98 -27.50 -3.65
N ASP A 12 24.15 -28.80 -3.92
CA ASP A 12 23.86 -29.38 -5.24
C ASP A 12 22.40 -29.14 -5.66
N ILE A 13 22.23 -28.38 -6.74
CA ILE A 13 20.93 -28.01 -7.32
C ILE A 13 20.54 -28.90 -8.50
N ALA A 14 21.29 -29.96 -8.82
CA ALA A 14 20.99 -30.83 -9.95
C ALA A 14 19.61 -31.53 -9.87
N SER A 15 19.07 -31.67 -8.65
CA SER A 15 17.73 -32.19 -8.40
C SER A 15 16.60 -31.18 -8.61
N PHE A 16 16.92 -29.89 -8.79
CA PHE A 16 15.92 -28.84 -9.03
C PHE A 16 15.43 -28.89 -10.48
N ARG A 17 14.46 -29.77 -10.74
CA ARG A 17 13.82 -29.92 -12.06
C ARG A 17 12.41 -29.34 -12.05
N PRO A 18 11.93 -28.79 -13.18
CA PRO A 18 10.54 -28.40 -13.33
C PRO A 18 9.63 -29.59 -13.03
N ARG A 19 8.64 -29.38 -12.16
CA ARG A 19 7.60 -30.40 -11.94
C ARG A 19 6.69 -30.41 -13.17
N THR A 20 6.57 -31.58 -13.79
CA THR A 20 5.72 -31.79 -14.98
C THR A 20 4.24 -31.83 -14.63
N GLU A 21 3.90 -32.11 -13.37
CA GLU A 21 2.52 -32.22 -12.91
C GLU A 21 2.18 -31.13 -11.91
N ARG A 22 0.98 -30.58 -12.08
CA ARG A 22 0.40 -29.64 -11.12
C ARG A 22 0.03 -30.41 -9.85
N PRO A 23 0.37 -29.92 -8.64
CA PRO A 23 -0.11 -30.53 -7.41
C PRO A 23 -1.63 -30.57 -7.36
N ALA A 24 -2.16 -31.62 -6.74
CA ALA A 24 -3.60 -31.81 -6.55
C ALA A 24 -4.22 -30.59 -5.86
N PRO A 25 -5.49 -30.24 -6.19
CA PRO A 25 -6.20 -29.19 -5.48
C PRO A 25 -6.31 -29.55 -3.98
N PRO A 26 -6.31 -28.54 -3.10
CA PRO A 26 -6.42 -28.76 -1.66
C PRO A 26 -7.75 -29.43 -1.31
N ALA A 27 -7.73 -30.22 -0.23
CA ALA A 27 -8.92 -30.84 0.31
C ALA A 27 -9.99 -29.79 0.68
N PRO A 28 -11.29 -30.13 0.59
CA PRO A 28 -12.39 -29.19 0.86
C PRO A 28 -12.30 -28.54 2.24
N GLU A 29 -11.84 -29.28 3.26
CA GLU A 29 -11.64 -28.79 4.63
C GLU A 29 -10.61 -27.64 4.71
N VAL A 30 -9.57 -27.70 3.88
CA VAL A 30 -8.52 -26.66 3.81
C VAL A 30 -9.07 -25.42 3.13
N ALA A 31 -9.94 -25.57 2.13
CA ALA A 31 -10.60 -24.46 1.46
C ALA A 31 -11.56 -23.73 2.41
N GLU A 32 -12.35 -24.47 3.20
CA GLU A 32 -13.25 -23.89 4.21
C GLU A 32 -12.48 -23.14 5.32
N ALA A 33 -11.38 -23.70 5.80
CA ALA A 33 -10.54 -23.05 6.80
C ALA A 33 -9.92 -21.74 6.27
N ALA A 34 -9.45 -21.75 5.02
CA ALA A 34 -8.90 -20.56 4.37
C ALA A 34 -9.96 -19.46 4.19
N GLU A 35 -11.19 -19.82 3.84
CA GLU A 35 -12.29 -18.86 3.72
C GLU A 35 -12.67 -18.24 5.06
N LYS A 36 -12.77 -19.06 6.13
CA LYS A 36 -13.02 -18.59 7.50
C LYS A 36 -11.92 -17.63 8.00
N ALA A 37 -10.67 -17.90 7.63
CA ALA A 37 -9.53 -17.06 7.95
C ALA A 37 -9.39 -15.81 7.03
N GLY A 38 -10.28 -15.64 6.05
CA GLY A 38 -10.29 -14.47 5.17
C GLY A 38 -9.30 -14.53 4.00
N PHE A 39 -8.64 -15.67 3.77
CA PHE A 39 -7.80 -15.90 2.59
C PHE A 39 -8.67 -16.22 1.37
N ARG A 40 -9.18 -15.18 0.71
CA ARG A 40 -9.99 -15.30 -0.50
C ARG A 40 -9.13 -15.18 -1.77
N THR A 41 -9.44 -15.99 -2.77
CA THR A 41 -8.87 -15.85 -4.11
C THR A 41 -9.47 -14.62 -4.81
N ARG A 42 -8.74 -14.04 -5.77
CA ARG A 42 -9.14 -12.80 -6.47
C ARG A 42 -10.48 -12.87 -7.22
N HIS A 43 -11.03 -14.07 -7.43
CA HIS A 43 -12.29 -14.30 -8.13
C HIS A 43 -13.40 -14.88 -7.23
N ALA A 44 -13.23 -14.88 -5.91
CA ALA A 44 -14.30 -15.30 -5.00
C ALA A 44 -15.49 -14.32 -5.11
N PRO A 45 -16.75 -14.80 -5.14
CA PRO A 45 -17.91 -13.94 -5.21
C PRO A 45 -17.95 -13.01 -3.99
N SER A 46 -18.07 -11.71 -4.25
CA SER A 46 -18.15 -10.69 -3.19
C SER A 46 -19.36 -10.96 -2.30
N PRO A 47 -19.22 -10.94 -0.96
CA PRO A 47 -20.38 -11.06 -0.09
C PRO A 47 -21.33 -9.88 -0.31
N LYS A 48 -22.63 -10.15 -0.22
CA LYS A 48 -23.72 -9.16 -0.38
C LYS A 48 -23.44 -7.90 0.46
N PRO A 49 -23.76 -6.70 -0.06
CA PRO A 49 -23.55 -5.45 0.68
C PRO A 49 -24.35 -5.49 1.98
N LYS A 50 -23.66 -5.25 3.11
CA LYS A 50 -24.31 -4.98 4.39
C LYS A 50 -25.05 -3.64 4.31
N PRO A 51 -26.20 -3.49 4.99
CA PRO A 51 -26.93 -2.22 5.01
C PRO A 51 -26.05 -1.11 5.61
N GLU A 52 -26.11 0.06 4.99
CA GLU A 52 -25.35 1.26 5.39
C GLU A 52 -25.79 1.73 6.78
N PRO A 53 -24.87 1.97 7.73
CA PRO A 53 -25.24 2.55 9.01
C PRO A 53 -25.49 4.05 8.88
N VAL A 54 -26.59 4.46 9.51
CA VAL A 54 -27.17 5.79 9.65
C VAL A 54 -26.17 6.80 10.24
N LYS A 55 -26.25 8.07 9.79
CA LYS A 55 -25.37 9.20 10.16
C LYS A 55 -25.17 9.39 11.67
N GLU A 56 -23.88 9.38 12.03
CA GLU A 56 -23.12 10.20 12.98
C GLU A 56 -23.70 10.48 14.37
N VAL A 57 -23.33 9.62 15.33
CA VAL A 57 -23.12 10.00 16.73
C VAL A 57 -21.63 10.29 16.88
N PHE A 58 -21.27 11.50 17.32
CA PHE A 58 -19.89 11.87 17.62
C PHE A 58 -19.32 10.94 18.71
N ASP A 59 -18.52 9.96 18.28
CA ASP A 59 -17.81 9.05 19.17
C ASP A 59 -16.40 9.59 19.40
N ALA A 60 -16.04 9.88 20.65
CA ALA A 60 -14.69 10.30 21.04
C ALA A 60 -13.60 9.24 20.70
N ARG A 61 -13.98 8.02 20.29
CA ARG A 61 -13.07 7.03 19.66
C ARG A 61 -12.68 7.38 18.22
N ALA A 62 -13.40 8.28 17.53
CA ALA A 62 -12.98 8.87 16.25
C ALA A 62 -11.74 9.76 16.41
N LEU A 63 -11.39 10.11 17.64
CA LEU A 63 -10.13 10.76 18.01
C LEU A 63 -8.96 9.77 18.15
N ARG A 64 -9.14 8.47 17.88
CA ARG A 64 -7.98 7.60 17.63
C ARG A 64 -7.37 8.07 16.32
N ARG A 65 -6.19 8.71 16.40
CA ARG A 65 -5.28 8.91 15.26
C ARG A 65 -5.09 7.57 14.57
N SER A 66 -5.92 7.35 13.56
CA SER A 66 -5.69 6.33 12.59
C SER A 66 -4.44 6.79 11.86
N ASN A 67 -3.31 6.11 12.07
CA ASN A 67 -2.10 6.25 11.24
C ASN A 67 -2.37 5.79 9.77
N ARG A 68 -3.62 5.87 9.29
CA ARG A 68 -3.98 5.64 7.90
C ARG A 68 -3.77 6.96 7.18
N THR A 69 -2.72 7.00 6.38
CA THR A 69 -2.54 8.03 5.36
C THR A 69 -3.64 7.87 4.32
N ALA A 70 -4.34 8.96 4.01
CA ALA A 70 -5.25 9.03 2.87
C ALA A 70 -4.44 9.44 1.63
N LYS A 71 -4.78 8.88 0.46
CA LYS A 71 -4.12 9.24 -0.80
C LYS A 71 -4.92 10.32 -1.52
N LEU A 72 -4.24 11.38 -1.93
CA LEU A 72 -4.77 12.38 -2.86
C LEU A 72 -4.19 12.12 -4.25
N ASN A 73 -4.97 11.56 -5.16
CA ASN A 73 -4.54 11.32 -6.53
C ASN A 73 -4.91 12.53 -7.40
N ILE A 74 -3.91 13.17 -8.02
CA ILE A 74 -4.10 14.31 -8.92
C ILE A 74 -3.38 14.01 -10.23
N ALA A 75 -4.09 14.17 -11.35
CA ALA A 75 -3.45 14.16 -12.67
C ALA A 75 -2.86 15.55 -12.95
N THR A 76 -1.54 15.60 -13.18
CA THR A 76 -0.82 16.85 -13.51
C THR A 76 0.09 16.62 -14.72
N SER A 77 0.44 17.70 -15.41
CA SER A 77 1.48 17.60 -16.44
C SER A 77 2.87 17.33 -15.83
N PRO A 78 3.85 16.83 -16.60
CA PRO A 78 5.22 16.62 -16.12
C PRO A 78 5.88 17.88 -15.58
N GLU A 79 5.63 19.03 -16.21
CA GLU A 79 6.22 20.32 -15.85
C GLU A 79 5.69 20.82 -14.49
N VAL A 80 4.39 20.64 -14.24
CA VAL A 80 3.77 20.98 -12.96
C VAL A 80 4.32 20.09 -11.84
N ARG A 81 4.48 18.79 -12.12
CA ARG A 81 5.06 17.85 -11.16
C ARG A 81 6.50 18.23 -10.81
N GLU A 82 7.31 18.60 -11.80
CA GLU A 82 8.69 19.03 -11.56
C GLU A 82 8.74 20.31 -10.73
N ARG A 83 7.92 21.31 -11.10
CA ARG A 83 7.83 22.57 -10.35
C ARG A 83 7.41 22.35 -8.89
N PHE A 84 6.46 21.45 -8.65
CA PHE A 84 6.02 21.11 -7.29
C PHE A 84 7.18 20.61 -6.43
N TRP A 85 8.00 19.69 -6.94
CA TRP A 85 9.13 19.14 -6.18
C TRP A 85 10.30 20.10 -6.05
N LYS A 86 10.55 20.97 -7.04
CA LYS A 86 11.53 22.05 -6.92
C LYS A 86 11.19 23.01 -5.78
N LEU A 87 9.94 23.45 -5.71
CA LEU A 87 9.48 24.30 -4.61
C LEU A 87 9.60 23.60 -3.26
N ALA A 88 9.22 22.32 -3.17
CA ALA A 88 9.39 21.57 -1.93
C ALA A 88 10.86 21.53 -1.48
N GLN A 89 11.80 21.29 -2.41
CA GLN A 89 13.23 21.27 -2.12
C GLN A 89 13.77 22.65 -1.70
N GLU A 90 13.37 23.72 -2.38
CA GLU A 90 13.79 25.10 -2.05
C GLU A 90 13.35 25.54 -0.64
N HIS A 91 12.27 24.95 -0.13
CA HIS A 91 11.71 25.22 1.20
C HIS A 91 12.09 24.16 2.24
N ASP A 92 13.07 23.29 1.96
CA ASP A 92 13.52 22.20 2.83
C ASP A 92 12.38 21.26 3.30
N LEU A 93 11.35 21.08 2.46
CA LEU A 93 10.23 20.17 2.73
C LEU A 93 10.56 18.77 2.22
N LEU A 94 10.37 17.77 3.09
CA LEU A 94 10.80 16.39 2.87
C LEU A 94 9.70 15.50 2.31
N SER A 95 8.44 15.97 2.33
CA SER A 95 7.31 15.20 1.81
C SER A 95 6.32 16.04 1.00
N GLY A 96 5.53 15.37 0.15
CA GLY A 96 4.44 16.01 -0.58
C GLY A 96 3.30 16.49 0.32
N GLU A 97 3.12 15.88 1.49
CA GLU A 97 2.16 16.32 2.50
C GLU A 97 2.57 17.67 3.11
N GLU A 98 3.84 17.81 3.48
CA GLU A 98 4.39 19.07 3.99
C GLU A 98 4.25 20.21 2.99
N MET A 99 4.59 19.95 1.71
CA MET A 99 4.39 20.93 0.64
C MET A 99 2.92 21.29 0.44
N LEU A 100 2.01 20.31 0.50
CA LEU A 100 0.58 20.55 0.35
C LEU A 100 0.02 21.39 1.52
N VAL A 101 0.43 21.12 2.76
CA VAL A 101 0.04 21.92 3.93
C VAL A 101 0.55 23.34 3.80
N ALA A 102 1.82 23.54 3.44
CA ALA A 102 2.38 24.88 3.24
C ALA A 102 1.63 25.67 2.15
N LEU A 103 1.22 25.01 1.07
CA LEU A 103 0.38 25.63 0.03
C LEU A 103 -1.00 26.02 0.58
N MET A 104 -1.68 25.13 1.30
CA MET A 104 -3.01 25.43 1.89
C MET A 104 -2.94 26.61 2.86
N ASP A 105 -1.95 26.61 3.78
CA ASP A 105 -1.71 27.71 4.70
C ASP A 105 -1.47 29.04 3.96
N ALA A 106 -0.77 29.01 2.83
CA ALA A 106 -0.53 30.20 2.01
C ALA A 106 -1.84 30.71 1.37
N PHE A 107 -2.70 29.82 0.87
CA PHE A 107 -4.00 30.18 0.29
C PHE A 107 -4.99 30.72 1.34
N GLU A 108 -4.97 30.18 2.56
CA GLU A 108 -5.83 30.66 3.66
C GLU A 108 -5.40 32.03 4.22
N ARG A 109 -4.13 32.40 4.02
CA ARG A 109 -3.59 33.71 4.45
C ARG A 109 -3.87 34.85 3.46
N VAL A 110 -4.39 34.56 2.27
CA VAL A 110 -4.74 35.60 1.29
C VAL A 110 -6.08 36.25 1.72
N PRO A 111 -6.11 37.56 2.04
CA PRO A 111 -7.36 38.26 2.39
C PRO A 111 -8.30 38.44 1.19
#